data_AF-A0A495L9N8-F1
#
_entry.id   AF-A0A495L9N8-F1
#
_cell.length_a   1.000
_cell.length_b   1.000
_cell.length_c   1.000
_cell.angle_alpha   90.00
_cell.angle_beta   90.00
_cell.angle_gamma   90.00
#
_symmetry.space_group_name_H-M   'P 1'
#
loop_
_entity.id
_entity.type
_entity.pdbx_description
1 polymer ?
#
loop_
_entity_poly.entity_id
_entity_poly.type
_entity_poly.pdbx_seq_one_letter_code
_entity_poly.pdbx_strand_id
1 'polypeptide(L)'
;MEPRTSDRAAGVLVLGGCSYAMALFAITVVVPIMAVLSLMMGPGPYPWGAYLMWTLFALAVATPLGLWLTHRAREAGVVRPFATVGALTAVVAVSYAQTAVTTSLLGSHFSAMPVGAVFAAGTGTVIAVVVLYWSGGRGFPWVLVGLVLACAARVALDQSVHEAHRRARFDETVATVAKYPHDVLLLDDGRWSAVGVSASEESFSVDYAGAGGDEMKVDAWIDFANDGVRGTSADPFWHGCHGLVVHCSETEVDGRRVLLIRDARYHKHHARVRWNSFTYVDVEPDPLLWTPVTGHELLGLVDALHPADGDGAETLAEQIIGGPRP
;
A
#
# COMPACT_ATOMS: atom_id res chain seq x y z
N MET A 1 -52.35 24.37 -9.43
CA MET A 1 -51.19 24.52 -10.35
C MET A 1 -50.43 23.22 -10.33
N GLU A 2 -50.58 22.39 -11.37
CA GLU A 2 -49.75 21.19 -11.51
C GLU A 2 -48.31 21.62 -11.84
N PRO A 3 -47.30 21.13 -11.11
CA PRO A 3 -45.90 21.34 -11.47
C PRO A 3 -45.67 20.84 -12.88
N ARG A 4 -45.03 21.66 -13.74
CA ARG A 4 -44.59 21.22 -15.06
C ARG A 4 -43.73 19.96 -14.88
N THR A 5 -43.97 18.95 -15.71
CA THR A 5 -43.24 17.66 -15.72
C THR A 5 -41.72 17.83 -15.70
N SER A 6 -41.21 18.92 -16.29
CA SER A 6 -39.82 19.37 -16.22
C SER A 6 -39.26 19.54 -14.80
N ASP A 7 -40.03 20.16 -13.90
CA ASP A 7 -39.58 20.50 -12.54
C ASP A 7 -39.56 19.27 -11.63
N ARG A 8 -40.50 18.34 -11.85
CA ARG A 8 -40.52 17.03 -11.17
C ARG A 8 -39.34 16.16 -11.60
N ALA A 9 -38.98 16.14 -12.89
CA ALA A 9 -37.82 15.43 -13.40
C ALA A 9 -36.50 15.98 -12.82
N ALA A 10 -36.37 17.31 -12.74
CA ALA A 10 -35.22 17.96 -12.11
C ALA A 10 -35.11 17.57 -10.62
N GLY A 11 -36.21 17.67 -9.87
CA GLY A 11 -36.21 17.33 -8.45
C GLY A 11 -35.83 15.88 -8.18
N VAL A 12 -36.35 14.93 -8.97
CA VAL A 12 -36.01 13.50 -8.85
C VAL A 12 -34.54 13.23 -9.20
N LEU A 13 -33.99 13.87 -10.23
CA LEU A 13 -32.60 13.68 -10.63
C LEU A 13 -31.62 14.32 -9.64
N VAL A 14 -31.94 15.51 -9.12
CA VAL A 14 -31.07 16.19 -8.15
C VAL A 14 -31.13 15.48 -6.80
N LEU A 15 -32.30 15.31 -6.20
CA LEU A 15 -32.39 14.69 -4.87
C LEU A 15 -32.12 13.18 -4.92
N GLY A 16 -32.71 12.47 -5.87
CA GLY A 16 -32.52 11.03 -6.02
C GLY A 16 -31.12 10.69 -6.54
N GLY A 17 -30.59 11.45 -7.49
CA GLY A 17 -29.23 11.26 -8.01
C GLY A 17 -28.16 11.59 -6.98
N CYS A 18 -28.28 12.70 -6.22
CA CYS A 18 -27.36 13.00 -5.12
C CYS A 18 -27.43 11.94 -4.01
N SER A 19 -28.63 11.48 -3.64
CA SER A 19 -28.78 10.43 -2.63
C SER A 19 -28.16 9.10 -3.09
N TYR A 20 -28.34 8.75 -4.37
CA TYR A 20 -27.75 7.55 -4.97
C TYR A 20 -26.23 7.65 -5.06
N ALA A 21 -25.72 8.79 -5.51
CA ALA A 21 -24.28 9.05 -5.54
C ALA A 21 -23.68 9.00 -4.14
N MET A 22 -24.30 9.64 -3.14
CA MET A 22 -23.86 9.58 -1.75
C MET A 22 -23.89 8.15 -1.18
N ALA A 23 -24.90 7.34 -1.51
CA ALA A 23 -24.98 5.96 -1.05
C ALA A 23 -23.85 5.11 -1.66
N LEU A 24 -23.63 5.21 -2.98
CA LEU A 24 -22.49 4.57 -3.65
C LEU A 24 -21.14 5.07 -3.10
N PHE A 25 -21.08 6.34 -2.72
CA PHE A 25 -19.90 6.97 -2.15
C PHE A 25 -19.59 6.48 -0.74
N ALA A 26 -20.60 6.42 0.12
CA ALA A 26 -20.48 5.88 1.47
C ALA A 26 -20.03 4.41 1.42
N ILE A 27 -20.58 3.62 0.49
CA ILE A 27 -20.14 2.24 0.25
C ILE A 27 -18.66 2.21 -0.16
N THR A 28 -18.25 3.02 -1.13
CA THR A 28 -16.87 3.01 -1.65
C THR A 28 -15.82 3.55 -0.68
N VAL A 29 -16.19 4.33 0.33
CA VAL A 29 -15.28 4.80 1.39
C VAL A 29 -15.29 3.89 2.62
N VAL A 30 -16.48 3.43 3.03
CA VAL A 30 -16.61 2.60 4.24
C VAL A 30 -16.00 1.22 4.00
N VAL A 31 -16.15 0.63 2.80
CA VAL A 31 -15.61 -0.71 2.51
C VAL A 31 -14.09 -0.79 2.65
N PRO A 32 -13.28 0.11 2.05
CA PRO A 32 -11.84 0.14 2.28
C PRO A 32 -11.46 0.44 3.72
N ILE A 33 -12.12 1.41 4.37
CA ILE A 33 -11.83 1.76 5.78
C ILE A 33 -12.06 0.54 6.68
N MET A 34 -13.17 -0.17 6.48
CA MET A 34 -13.49 -1.36 7.26
C MET A 34 -12.55 -2.53 6.92
N ALA A 35 -12.12 -2.68 5.65
CA ALA A 35 -11.12 -3.67 5.28
C ALA A 35 -9.77 -3.39 5.94
N VAL A 36 -9.33 -2.13 5.99
CA VAL A 36 -8.08 -1.74 6.64
C VAL A 36 -8.18 -1.83 8.16
N LEU A 37 -9.30 -1.41 8.77
CA LEU A 37 -9.55 -1.64 10.20
C LEU A 37 -9.55 -3.14 10.54
N SER A 38 -10.03 -3.99 9.63
CA SER A 38 -9.99 -5.45 9.80
C SER A 38 -8.56 -6.00 9.70
N LEU A 39 -7.70 -5.41 8.87
CA LEU A 39 -6.27 -5.74 8.81
C LEU A 39 -5.52 -5.26 10.07
N MET A 40 -5.91 -4.11 10.63
CA MET A 40 -5.28 -3.53 11.83
C MET A 40 -5.69 -4.23 13.14
N MET A 41 -6.86 -4.88 13.19
CA MET A 41 -7.34 -5.58 14.40
C MET A 41 -6.81 -7.02 14.57
N GLY A 42 -5.83 -7.43 13.78
CA GLY A 42 -5.15 -8.72 13.88
C GLY A 42 -5.61 -9.76 12.85
N PRO A 43 -4.83 -10.84 12.62
CA PRO A 43 -5.02 -11.75 11.49
C PRO A 43 -6.22 -12.68 11.73
N GLY A 44 -7.41 -12.22 11.35
CA GLY A 44 -8.55 -13.09 11.11
C GLY A 44 -8.35 -13.86 9.78
N PRO A 45 -8.81 -15.12 9.67
CA PRO A 45 -8.40 -16.04 8.60
C PRO A 45 -8.84 -15.70 7.17
N TYR A 46 -9.51 -14.56 6.90
CA TYR A 46 -10.02 -14.25 5.56
C TYR A 46 -10.09 -12.74 5.26
N PRO A 47 -8.98 -12.08 4.86
CA PRO A 47 -9.04 -10.71 4.32
C PRO A 47 -9.96 -10.62 3.08
N TRP A 48 -10.01 -11.70 2.29
CA TRP A 48 -10.91 -11.87 1.16
C TRP A 48 -12.39 -11.98 1.56
N GLY A 49 -12.67 -12.55 2.74
CA GLY A 49 -14.04 -12.72 3.24
C GLY A 49 -14.68 -11.38 3.61
N ALA A 50 -13.91 -10.49 4.25
CA ALA A 50 -14.34 -9.12 4.51
C ALA A 50 -14.57 -8.36 3.21
N TYR A 51 -13.62 -8.43 2.27
CA TYR A 51 -13.75 -7.76 0.97
C TYR A 51 -14.95 -8.24 0.17
N LEU A 52 -15.16 -9.57 0.10
CA LEU A 52 -16.29 -10.19 -0.59
C LEU A 52 -17.62 -9.81 0.08
N MET A 53 -17.73 -9.92 1.41
CA MET A 53 -18.93 -9.57 2.17
C MET A 53 -19.30 -8.09 1.96
N TRP A 54 -18.32 -7.20 2.00
CA TRP A 54 -18.52 -5.78 1.77
C TRP A 54 -18.87 -5.45 0.31
N THR A 55 -18.29 -6.15 -0.66
CA THR A 55 -18.67 -6.04 -2.08
C THR A 55 -20.10 -6.54 -2.32
N LEU A 56 -20.50 -7.62 -1.64
CA LEU A 56 -21.87 -8.12 -1.68
C LEU A 56 -22.85 -7.15 -1.00
N PHE A 57 -22.47 -6.56 0.13
CA PHE A 57 -23.25 -5.51 0.79
C PHE A 57 -23.41 -4.27 -0.10
N ALA A 58 -22.32 -3.84 -0.75
CA ALA A 58 -22.30 -2.77 -1.73
C ALA A 58 -23.30 -3.02 -2.85
N LEU A 59 -23.26 -4.20 -3.47
CA LEU A 59 -24.18 -4.62 -4.52
C LEU A 59 -25.63 -4.70 -4.00
N ALA A 60 -25.84 -5.23 -2.80
CA ALA A 60 -27.15 -5.38 -2.18
C ALA A 60 -27.83 -4.03 -1.88
N VAL A 61 -27.06 -2.97 -1.60
CA VAL A 61 -27.60 -1.62 -1.38
C VAL A 61 -27.68 -0.83 -2.70
N ALA A 62 -26.64 -0.88 -3.54
CA ALA A 62 -26.56 -0.12 -4.78
C ALA A 62 -27.61 -0.53 -5.82
N THR A 63 -27.87 -1.83 -5.94
CA THR A 63 -28.80 -2.38 -6.95
C THR A 63 -30.24 -1.92 -6.73
N PRO A 64 -30.86 -2.10 -5.54
CA PRO A 64 -32.22 -1.64 -5.30
C PRO A 64 -32.35 -0.10 -5.34
N LEU A 65 -31.34 0.64 -4.89
CA LEU A 65 -31.35 2.10 -4.94
C LEU A 65 -31.26 2.63 -6.39
N GLY A 66 -30.45 1.96 -7.23
CA GLY A 66 -30.38 2.24 -8.67
C GLY A 66 -31.70 1.92 -9.37
N LEU A 67 -32.32 0.76 -9.06
CA LEU A 67 -33.62 0.39 -9.60
C LEU A 67 -34.72 1.38 -9.18
N TRP A 68 -34.74 1.80 -7.91
CA TRP A 68 -35.66 2.80 -7.40
C TRP A 68 -35.50 4.15 -8.12
N LEU A 69 -34.26 4.62 -8.30
CA LEU A 69 -33.97 5.86 -9.02
C LEU A 69 -34.41 5.77 -10.49
N THR A 70 -34.17 4.61 -11.12
CA THR A 70 -34.59 4.36 -12.51
C THR A 70 -36.12 4.38 -12.64
N HIS A 71 -36.83 3.81 -11.67
CA HIS A 71 -38.29 3.82 -11.61
C HIS A 71 -38.84 5.24 -11.45
N ARG A 72 -38.31 6.01 -10.50
CA ARG A 72 -38.70 7.41 -10.28
C ARG A 72 -38.38 8.31 -11.47
N ALA A 73 -37.25 8.10 -12.12
CA ALA A 73 -36.88 8.82 -13.34
C ALA A 73 -37.83 8.49 -14.51
N ARG A 74 -38.31 7.24 -14.62
CA ARG A 74 -39.37 6.86 -15.56
C ARG A 74 -40.68 7.59 -15.26
N GLU A 75 -41.13 7.57 -14.00
CA GLU A 75 -42.37 8.26 -13.57
C GLU A 75 -42.31 9.77 -13.84
N ALA A 76 -41.13 10.37 -13.73
CA ALA A 76 -40.93 11.79 -13.97
C ALA A 76 -40.76 12.16 -15.47
N GLY A 77 -40.81 11.20 -16.39
CA GLY A 77 -40.73 11.44 -17.83
C GLY A 77 -39.31 11.66 -18.37
N VAL A 78 -38.27 11.16 -17.69
CA VAL A 78 -36.89 11.20 -18.19
C VAL A 78 -36.76 10.30 -19.42
N VAL A 79 -36.24 10.84 -20.53
CA VAL A 79 -36.21 10.16 -21.83
C VAL A 79 -35.33 8.89 -21.84
N ARG A 80 -34.32 8.79 -20.94
CA ARG A 80 -33.37 7.66 -20.88
C ARG A 80 -32.91 7.32 -19.45
N PRO A 81 -33.81 6.81 -18.59
CA PRO A 81 -33.54 6.66 -17.16
C PRO A 81 -32.41 5.66 -16.86
N PHE A 82 -32.30 4.55 -17.61
CA PHE A 82 -31.19 3.60 -17.45
C PHE A 82 -29.84 4.18 -17.83
N ALA A 83 -29.78 4.97 -18.92
CA ALA A 83 -28.53 5.59 -19.34
C ALA A 83 -28.06 6.63 -18.30
N THR A 84 -29.00 7.37 -17.71
CA THR A 84 -28.69 8.34 -16.65
C THR A 84 -28.17 7.66 -15.38
N VAL A 85 -28.82 6.59 -14.92
CA VAL A 85 -28.35 5.83 -13.75
C VAL A 85 -27.03 5.13 -14.04
N GLY A 86 -26.87 4.52 -15.20
CA GLY A 86 -25.60 3.90 -15.61
C GLY A 86 -24.44 4.90 -15.69
N ALA A 87 -24.68 6.11 -16.20
CA ALA A 87 -23.68 7.18 -16.21
C ALA A 87 -23.30 7.62 -14.79
N LEU A 88 -24.27 7.76 -13.89
CA LEU A 88 -24.03 8.04 -12.47
C LEU A 88 -23.16 6.96 -11.81
N THR A 89 -23.50 5.69 -12.02
CA THR A 89 -22.70 4.56 -11.49
C THR A 89 -21.29 4.56 -12.06
N ALA A 90 -21.12 4.83 -13.37
CA ALA A 90 -19.81 4.89 -14.02
C ALA A 90 -18.93 6.01 -13.45
N VAL A 91 -19.48 7.20 -13.20
CA VAL A 91 -18.74 8.31 -12.59
C VAL A 91 -18.24 7.94 -11.19
N VAL A 92 -19.08 7.30 -10.38
CA VAL A 92 -18.67 6.85 -9.04
C VAL A 92 -17.61 5.74 -9.12
N ALA A 93 -17.75 4.79 -10.05
CA ALA A 93 -16.76 3.74 -10.27
C ALA A 93 -15.39 4.28 -10.69
N VAL A 94 -15.35 5.25 -11.60
CA VAL A 94 -14.12 5.95 -12.00
C VAL A 94 -13.50 6.70 -10.83
N SER A 95 -14.32 7.36 -10.03
CA SER A 95 -13.88 8.10 -8.83
C SER A 95 -13.28 7.17 -7.77
N TYR A 96 -13.86 5.98 -7.61
CA TYR A 96 -13.33 4.95 -6.73
C TYR A 96 -12.00 4.39 -7.24
N ALA A 97 -11.90 4.07 -8.54
CA ALA A 97 -10.66 3.63 -9.15
C ALA A 97 -9.55 4.68 -8.99
N GLN A 98 -9.88 5.97 -9.19
CA GLN A 98 -8.94 7.07 -8.94
C GLN A 98 -8.51 7.12 -7.48
N THR A 99 -9.44 6.95 -6.53
CA THR A 99 -9.11 6.95 -5.11
C THR A 99 -8.16 5.81 -4.76
N ALA A 100 -8.41 4.60 -5.27
CA ALA A 100 -7.57 3.43 -5.04
C ALA A 100 -6.13 3.63 -5.58
N VAL A 101 -6.00 4.24 -6.76
CA VAL A 101 -4.69 4.58 -7.36
C VAL A 101 -3.99 5.69 -6.57
N THR A 102 -4.69 6.76 -6.17
CA THR A 102 -4.07 7.82 -5.35
C THR A 102 -3.59 7.29 -4.00
N THR A 103 -4.33 6.37 -3.38
CA THR A 103 -3.90 5.73 -2.13
C THR A 103 -2.70 4.81 -2.32
N SER A 104 -2.54 4.14 -3.47
CA SER A 104 -1.35 3.33 -3.72
C SER A 104 -0.11 4.17 -4.05
N LEU A 105 -0.30 5.38 -4.60
CA LEU A 105 0.79 6.32 -4.94
C LEU A 105 1.39 7.03 -3.73
N LEU A 106 0.59 7.39 -2.72
CA LEU A 106 1.04 8.17 -1.55
C LEU A 106 1.72 7.33 -0.45
N GLY A 107 1.78 6.00 -0.60
CA GLY A 107 2.27 5.10 0.44
C GLY A 107 1.37 5.10 1.69
N SER A 108 1.77 4.34 2.71
CA SER A 108 1.04 4.12 3.97
C SER A 108 0.89 5.36 4.87
N HIS A 109 1.20 6.56 4.39
CA HIS A 109 0.98 7.81 5.11
C HIS A 109 -0.51 8.15 5.17
N PHE A 110 -1.13 7.51 6.16
CA PHE A 110 -2.54 7.45 6.53
C PHE A 110 -3.20 8.81 6.88
N SER A 111 -2.50 9.94 6.77
CA SER A 111 -2.90 11.20 7.41
C SER A 111 -3.78 12.11 6.55
N ALA A 112 -3.88 11.87 5.24
CA ALA A 112 -4.82 12.57 4.37
C ALA A 112 -5.82 11.57 3.80
N MET A 113 -6.93 11.37 4.52
CA MET A 113 -8.14 10.76 3.95
C MET A 113 -8.40 11.31 2.53
N PRO A 114 -9.01 10.54 1.63
CA PRO A 114 -9.24 10.92 0.24
C PRO A 114 -10.28 12.04 0.07
N VAL A 115 -10.52 12.89 1.07
CA VAL A 115 -11.53 13.97 1.11
C VAL A 115 -11.44 14.88 -0.13
N GLY A 116 -10.24 15.15 -0.64
CA GLY A 116 -10.06 15.93 -1.88
C GLY A 116 -10.52 15.20 -3.15
N ALA A 117 -10.20 13.90 -3.27
CA ALA A 117 -10.64 13.07 -4.39
C ALA A 117 -12.16 12.79 -4.33
N VAL A 118 -12.68 12.60 -3.11
CA VAL A 118 -14.10 12.50 -2.75
C VAL A 118 -14.88 13.75 -3.19
N PHE A 119 -14.36 14.94 -2.86
CA PHE A 119 -15.01 16.20 -3.23
C PHE A 119 -14.94 16.45 -4.74
N ALA A 120 -13.80 16.21 -5.38
CA ALA A 120 -13.63 16.36 -6.82
C ALA A 120 -14.58 15.42 -7.60
N ALA A 121 -14.67 14.17 -7.17
CA ALA A 121 -15.62 13.17 -7.68
C ALA A 121 -17.07 13.62 -7.50
N GLY A 122 -17.44 14.04 -6.29
CA GLY A 122 -18.77 14.54 -5.98
C GLY A 122 -19.16 15.74 -6.85
N THR A 123 -18.27 16.73 -6.98
CA THR A 123 -18.49 17.90 -7.84
C THR A 123 -18.58 17.53 -9.32
N GLY A 124 -17.74 16.61 -9.81
CA GLY A 124 -17.79 16.12 -11.19
C GLY A 124 -19.09 15.37 -11.50
N THR A 125 -19.61 14.62 -10.53
CA THR A 125 -20.89 13.91 -10.64
C THR A 125 -22.05 14.90 -10.74
N VAL A 126 -22.05 15.94 -9.91
CA VAL A 126 -23.06 17.01 -9.94
C VAL A 126 -23.01 17.77 -11.28
N ILE A 127 -21.82 18.12 -11.77
CA ILE A 127 -21.63 18.81 -13.04
C ILE A 127 -22.08 17.93 -14.22
N ALA A 128 -21.73 16.64 -14.22
CA ALA A 128 -22.15 15.70 -15.25
C ALA A 128 -23.67 15.53 -15.28
N VAL A 129 -24.33 15.45 -14.11
CA VAL A 129 -25.80 15.39 -14.01
C VAL A 129 -26.45 16.66 -14.57
N VAL A 130 -25.90 17.83 -14.24
CA VAL A 130 -26.41 19.13 -14.73
C VAL A 130 -26.25 19.25 -16.25
N VAL A 131 -25.11 18.83 -16.80
CA VAL A 131 -24.83 18.85 -18.25
C VAL A 131 -25.68 17.83 -19.00
N LEU A 132 -25.88 16.64 -18.43
CA LEU A 132 -26.75 15.60 -19.00
C LEU A 132 -28.23 16.00 -18.99
N TYR A 133 -28.68 16.72 -17.96
CA TYR A 133 -30.03 17.27 -17.87
C TYR A 133 -30.26 18.40 -18.90
N TRP A 134 -29.27 19.26 -19.14
CA TRP A 134 -29.38 20.39 -20.09
C TRP A 134 -29.18 20.02 -21.57
N SER A 135 -28.46 18.93 -21.89
CA SER A 135 -28.00 18.64 -23.26
C SER A 135 -29.02 17.97 -24.21
N GLY A 136 -30.31 17.90 -23.83
CA GLY A 136 -31.46 17.63 -24.70
C GLY A 136 -31.19 16.86 -26.01
N GLY A 137 -31.08 15.53 -25.93
CA GLY A 137 -31.20 14.59 -27.06
C GLY A 137 -30.04 14.53 -28.07
N ARG A 138 -29.47 15.65 -28.52
CA ARG A 138 -28.40 15.71 -29.55
C ARG A 138 -26.99 15.92 -28.97
N GLY A 139 -26.86 16.54 -27.80
CA GLY A 139 -25.57 16.78 -27.15
C GLY A 139 -25.03 15.59 -26.34
N PHE A 140 -25.92 14.69 -25.91
CA PHE A 140 -25.60 13.51 -25.10
C PHE A 140 -24.43 12.64 -25.63
N PRO A 141 -24.38 12.25 -26.91
CA PRO A 141 -23.25 11.44 -27.40
C PRO A 141 -21.92 12.19 -27.32
N TRP A 142 -21.91 13.50 -27.55
CA TRP A 142 -20.70 14.32 -27.47
C TRP A 142 -20.24 14.54 -26.03
N VAL A 143 -21.17 14.67 -25.08
CA VAL A 143 -20.86 14.70 -23.64
C VAL A 143 -20.24 13.38 -23.21
N LEU A 144 -20.78 12.24 -23.67
CA LEU A 144 -20.25 10.92 -23.36
C LEU A 144 -18.83 10.74 -23.95
N VAL A 145 -18.61 11.15 -25.20
CA VAL A 145 -17.29 11.12 -25.85
C VAL A 145 -16.29 12.00 -25.11
N GLY A 146 -16.67 13.22 -24.71
CA GLY A 146 -15.82 14.11 -23.93
C GLY A 146 -15.43 13.50 -22.59
N LEU A 147 -16.36 12.80 -21.93
CA LEU A 147 -16.11 12.13 -20.65
C LEU A 147 -15.17 10.92 -20.80
N VAL A 148 -15.33 10.13 -21.86
CA VAL A 148 -14.43 9.03 -22.21
C VAL A 148 -13.02 9.55 -22.52
N LEU A 149 -12.90 10.61 -23.31
CA LEU A 149 -11.61 11.24 -23.63
C LEU A 149 -10.94 11.82 -22.39
N ALA A 150 -11.69 12.47 -21.50
CA ALA A 150 -11.16 12.97 -20.23
C ALA A 150 -10.66 11.82 -19.34
N CYS A 151 -11.40 10.70 -19.27
CA CYS A 151 -10.96 9.51 -18.55
C CYS A 151 -9.69 8.91 -19.18
N ALA A 152 -9.64 8.77 -20.50
CA ALA A 152 -8.48 8.23 -21.20
C ALA A 152 -7.23 9.11 -21.04
N ALA A 153 -7.38 10.44 -21.18
CA ALA A 153 -6.29 11.38 -20.95
C ALA A 153 -5.79 11.33 -19.49
N ARG A 154 -6.71 11.15 -18.53
CA ARG A 154 -6.34 11.02 -17.13
C ARG A 154 -5.61 9.71 -16.84
N VAL A 155 -6.06 8.58 -17.41
CA VAL A 155 -5.34 7.30 -17.32
C VAL A 155 -3.93 7.41 -17.91
N ALA A 156 -3.77 8.07 -19.06
CA ALA A 156 -2.46 8.29 -19.66
C ALA A 156 -1.56 9.19 -18.79
N LEU A 157 -2.12 10.25 -18.19
CA LEU A 157 -1.39 11.09 -17.24
C LEU A 157 -0.99 10.30 -15.98
N ASP A 158 -1.90 9.52 -15.41
CA ASP A 158 -1.63 8.69 -14.23
C ASP A 158 -0.54 7.66 -14.52
N GLN A 159 -0.55 7.03 -15.70
CA GLN A 159 0.54 6.16 -16.14
C GLN A 159 1.88 6.90 -16.25
N SER A 160 1.90 8.09 -16.85
CA SER A 160 3.13 8.88 -16.97
C SER A 160 3.69 9.33 -15.61
N VAL A 161 2.81 9.69 -14.67
CA VAL A 161 3.18 10.04 -13.30
C VAL A 161 3.68 8.82 -12.55
N HIS A 162 3.08 7.65 -12.76
CA HIS A 162 3.51 6.39 -12.15
C HIS A 162 4.90 5.98 -12.63
N GLU A 163 5.17 6.09 -13.92
CA GLU A 163 6.50 5.86 -14.48
C GLU A 163 7.52 6.85 -13.92
N ALA A 164 7.16 8.14 -13.79
CA ALA A 164 8.02 9.14 -13.17
C ALA A 164 8.30 8.87 -11.68
N HIS A 165 7.32 8.39 -10.91
CA HIS A 165 7.51 8.03 -9.50
C HIS A 165 8.32 6.75 -9.35
N ARG A 166 8.06 5.72 -10.18
CA ARG A 166 8.95 4.57 -10.27
C ARG A 166 10.36 5.03 -10.58
N ARG A 167 10.50 6.04 -11.48
CA ARG A 167 11.74 6.73 -11.83
C ARG A 167 12.48 7.39 -10.67
N ALA A 168 11.78 8.20 -9.91
CA ALA A 168 12.34 8.79 -8.71
C ALA A 168 12.76 7.73 -7.67
N ARG A 169 11.92 6.72 -7.41
CA ARG A 169 12.17 5.74 -6.35
C ARG A 169 13.41 4.89 -6.60
N PHE A 170 13.62 4.36 -7.80
CA PHE A 170 14.86 3.60 -8.05
C PHE A 170 16.09 4.48 -8.08
N ASP A 171 16.00 5.74 -8.55
CA ASP A 171 17.16 6.65 -8.52
C ASP A 171 17.52 6.98 -7.06
N GLU A 172 16.51 7.16 -6.20
CA GLU A 172 16.65 7.35 -4.76
C GLU A 172 17.23 6.11 -4.07
N THR A 173 16.75 4.91 -4.38
CA THR A 173 17.30 3.64 -3.85
C THR A 173 18.77 3.47 -4.23
N VAL A 174 19.11 3.65 -5.51
CA VAL A 174 20.49 3.55 -6.00
C VAL A 174 21.37 4.59 -5.29
N ALA A 175 20.94 5.85 -5.21
CA ALA A 175 21.69 6.91 -4.55
C ALA A 175 21.90 6.63 -3.05
N THR A 176 20.89 6.06 -2.38
CA THR A 176 20.93 5.70 -0.96
C THR A 176 21.93 4.60 -0.70
N VAL A 177 21.91 3.52 -1.49
CA VAL A 177 22.85 2.39 -1.35
C VAL A 177 24.27 2.81 -1.75
N ALA A 178 24.42 3.57 -2.83
CA ALA A 178 25.72 4.05 -3.31
C ALA A 178 26.41 4.99 -2.30
N LYS A 179 25.66 5.64 -1.40
CA LYS A 179 26.24 6.45 -0.34
C LYS A 179 26.86 5.59 0.78
N TYR A 180 26.44 4.34 0.93
CA TYR A 180 26.85 3.43 2.00
C TYR A 180 27.07 1.98 1.52
N PRO A 181 27.92 1.75 0.49
CA PRO A 181 28.02 0.44 -0.18
C PRO A 181 28.52 -0.69 0.75
N HIS A 182 29.28 -0.34 1.78
CA HIS A 182 29.84 -1.31 2.73
C HIS A 182 28.97 -1.55 3.97
N ASP A 183 27.93 -0.71 4.17
CA ASP A 183 26.99 -0.84 5.28
C ASP A 183 25.67 -1.49 4.82
N VAL A 184 25.39 -1.51 3.51
CA VAL A 184 24.25 -2.25 2.94
C VAL A 184 24.67 -3.69 2.67
N LEU A 185 23.97 -4.63 3.30
CA LEU A 185 24.17 -6.07 3.08
C LEU A 185 22.98 -6.67 2.33
N LEU A 186 23.32 -7.41 1.28
CA LEU A 186 22.38 -8.10 0.43
C LEU A 186 22.32 -9.57 0.82
N LEU A 187 21.11 -10.12 0.80
CA LEU A 187 20.88 -11.54 1.01
C LEU A 187 20.82 -12.26 -0.34
N ASP A 188 21.80 -13.11 -0.62
CA ASP A 188 21.82 -13.97 -1.81
C ASP A 188 21.19 -15.34 -1.50
N ASP A 189 19.89 -15.35 -1.23
CA ASP A 189 19.09 -16.55 -1.07
C ASP A 189 17.87 -16.47 -1.99
N GLY A 190 17.78 -17.36 -2.97
CA GLY A 190 16.72 -17.36 -3.98
C GLY A 190 15.29 -17.56 -3.45
N ARG A 191 15.12 -17.82 -2.14
CA ARG A 191 13.79 -17.84 -1.49
C ARG A 191 13.30 -16.44 -1.14
N TRP A 192 14.18 -15.47 -1.07
CA TRP A 192 13.92 -14.10 -0.61
C TRP A 192 14.14 -13.11 -1.74
N SER A 193 13.31 -12.07 -1.79
CA SER A 193 13.45 -10.97 -2.74
C SER A 193 13.35 -9.65 -1.99
N ALA A 194 14.25 -8.71 -2.28
CA ALA A 194 14.21 -7.41 -1.65
C ALA A 194 12.94 -6.65 -2.07
N VAL A 195 12.24 -6.08 -1.10
CA VAL A 195 10.98 -5.34 -1.29
C VAL A 195 11.05 -3.91 -0.81
N GLY A 196 12.04 -3.57 0.00
CA GLY A 196 12.21 -2.23 0.53
C GLY A 196 13.63 -1.96 0.99
N VAL A 197 14.00 -0.69 0.98
CA VAL A 197 15.19 -0.18 1.66
C VAL A 197 14.79 1.04 2.47
N SER A 198 15.36 1.16 3.65
CA SER A 198 15.26 2.37 4.46
C SER A 198 16.62 2.72 5.06
N ALA A 199 16.86 4.03 5.19
CA ALA A 199 18.10 4.58 5.68
C ALA A 199 17.78 5.65 6.71
N SER A 200 18.49 5.61 7.83
CA SER A 200 18.55 6.69 8.82
C SER A 200 19.97 7.24 8.87
N GLU A 201 20.23 8.26 9.70
CA GLU A 201 21.60 8.73 9.93
C GLU A 201 22.49 7.65 10.55
N GLU A 202 21.89 6.64 11.18
CA GLU A 202 22.55 5.71 12.09
C GLU A 202 22.40 4.22 11.68
N SER A 203 21.50 3.92 10.74
CA SER A 203 21.19 2.54 10.34
C SER A 203 20.73 2.43 8.89
N PHE A 204 20.95 1.25 8.33
CA PHE A 204 20.52 0.83 7.01
C PHE A 204 19.74 -0.47 7.12
N SER A 205 18.49 -0.47 6.68
CA SER A 205 17.66 -1.66 6.67
C SER A 205 17.24 -2.04 5.25
N VAL A 206 17.32 -3.33 4.94
CA VAL A 206 16.73 -3.93 3.74
C VAL A 206 15.67 -4.94 4.14
N ASP A 207 14.46 -4.77 3.61
CA ASP A 207 13.32 -5.65 3.83
C ASP A 207 13.21 -6.66 2.69
N TYR A 208 12.98 -7.93 3.02
CA TYR A 208 12.87 -9.04 2.09
C TYR A 208 11.54 -9.77 2.28
N ALA A 209 10.96 -10.21 1.16
CA ALA A 209 9.77 -11.05 1.15
C ALA A 209 10.06 -12.41 0.50
N GLY A 210 9.52 -13.46 1.10
CA GLY A 210 9.53 -14.82 0.57
C GLY A 210 8.25 -15.15 -0.20
N ALA A 211 8.31 -16.18 -1.05
CA ALA A 211 7.17 -16.60 -1.88
C ALA A 211 5.93 -17.04 -1.07
N GLY A 212 6.11 -17.42 0.20
CA GLY A 212 5.06 -17.80 1.14
C GLY A 212 4.33 -16.63 1.80
N GLY A 213 4.74 -15.38 1.52
CA GLY A 213 4.31 -14.19 2.28
C GLY A 213 5.10 -13.98 3.57
N ASP A 214 6.22 -14.69 3.72
CA ASP A 214 7.15 -14.53 4.82
C ASP A 214 7.95 -13.24 4.65
N GLU A 215 8.27 -12.54 5.74
CA GLU A 215 9.07 -11.31 5.70
C GLU A 215 10.32 -11.45 6.57
N MET A 216 11.41 -10.81 6.14
CA MET A 216 12.68 -10.81 6.85
C MET A 216 13.35 -9.46 6.69
N LYS A 217 13.97 -8.99 7.75
CA LYS A 217 14.70 -7.72 7.79
C LYS A 217 16.19 -7.96 8.05
N VAL A 218 17.03 -7.32 7.24
CA VAL A 218 18.47 -7.22 7.47
C VAL A 218 18.76 -5.78 7.86
N ASP A 219 19.16 -5.56 9.11
CA ASP A 219 19.43 -4.23 9.65
C ASP A 219 20.91 -4.09 10.00
N ALA A 220 21.58 -3.17 9.32
CA ALA A 220 22.97 -2.82 9.57
C ALA A 220 23.03 -1.49 10.32
N TRP A 221 23.78 -1.46 11.42
CA TRP A 221 23.91 -0.26 12.25
C TRP A 221 25.34 -0.11 12.76
N ILE A 222 25.74 1.15 12.96
CA ILE A 222 27.06 1.52 13.49
C ILE A 222 26.94 1.70 15.00
N ASP A 223 27.93 1.25 15.77
CA ASP A 223 27.93 1.38 17.23
C ASP A 223 28.02 2.85 17.69
N PHE A 224 26.90 3.40 18.17
CA PHE A 224 26.83 4.71 18.85
C PHE A 224 26.81 4.59 20.38
N ALA A 225 26.97 3.39 20.96
CA ALA A 225 26.88 3.17 22.41
C ALA A 225 27.99 3.87 23.23
N ASN A 226 28.91 4.60 22.57
CA ASN A 226 29.95 5.39 23.21
C ASN A 226 29.68 6.91 23.29
N ASP A 227 28.58 7.43 22.71
CA ASP A 227 28.27 8.86 22.75
C ASP A 227 27.38 9.22 23.95
N GLY A 228 27.87 8.90 25.16
CA GLY A 228 27.47 9.64 26.36
C GLY A 228 26.90 8.81 27.52
N VAL A 229 27.59 8.97 28.65
CA VAL A 229 27.14 8.75 30.04
C VAL A 229 27.42 7.36 30.65
N ARG A 230 28.64 7.28 31.21
CA ARG A 230 29.01 6.58 32.47
C ARG A 230 28.63 5.09 32.60
N GLY A 231 29.65 4.24 32.47
CA GLY A 231 29.98 3.33 33.59
C GLY A 231 29.95 1.83 33.33
N THR A 232 29.40 1.35 32.22
CA THR A 232 29.59 -0.02 31.74
C THR A 232 29.55 0.02 30.22
N SER A 233 30.70 -0.22 29.57
CA SER A 233 30.71 -0.50 28.13
C SER A 233 29.90 -1.77 27.93
N ALA A 234 28.63 -1.63 27.56
CA ALA A 234 27.84 -2.75 27.07
C ALA A 234 28.49 -3.12 25.74
N ASP A 235 29.10 -4.30 25.65
CA ASP A 235 29.57 -4.80 24.36
C ASP A 235 28.36 -4.75 23.40
N PRO A 236 28.40 -3.94 22.32
CA PRO A 236 27.26 -3.76 21.43
C PRO A 236 26.81 -5.09 20.84
N PHE A 237 27.76 -6.02 20.67
CA PHE A 237 27.50 -7.36 20.20
C PHE A 237 26.60 -8.14 21.15
N TRP A 238 26.83 -8.03 22.47
CA TRP A 238 26.07 -8.72 23.51
C TRP A 238 24.90 -7.90 24.05
N HIS A 239 24.61 -6.74 23.46
CA HIS A 239 23.51 -5.89 23.89
C HIS A 239 22.17 -6.65 23.83
N GLY A 240 21.43 -6.66 24.94
CA GLY A 240 20.16 -7.40 25.07
C GLY A 240 20.29 -8.81 25.66
N CYS A 241 21.51 -9.34 25.83
CA CYS A 241 21.76 -10.69 26.35
C CYS A 241 21.81 -10.80 27.89
N HIS A 242 21.24 -9.84 28.62
CA HIS A 242 21.28 -9.80 30.09
C HIS A 242 19.95 -10.20 30.76
N GLY A 243 18.97 -10.70 29.99
CA GLY A 243 17.66 -11.09 30.49
C GLY A 243 17.54 -12.58 30.84
N LEU A 244 16.82 -12.91 31.91
CA LEU A 244 16.54 -14.30 32.35
C LEU A 244 15.82 -15.19 31.33
N VAL A 245 15.24 -14.58 30.31
CA VAL A 245 14.38 -15.21 29.28
C VAL A 245 14.95 -15.07 27.87
N VAL A 246 16.12 -14.43 27.75
CA VAL A 246 16.86 -14.29 26.50
C VAL A 246 18.03 -15.24 26.57
N HIS A 247 18.09 -16.20 25.65
CA HIS A 247 19.21 -17.12 25.52
C HIS A 247 20.06 -16.69 24.34
N CYS A 248 21.30 -16.31 24.63
CA CYS A 248 22.28 -15.96 23.61
C CYS A 248 23.33 -17.06 23.51
N SER A 249 23.62 -17.51 22.29
CA SER A 249 24.69 -18.46 22.01
C SER A 249 25.57 -17.93 20.89
N GLU A 250 26.87 -17.83 21.15
CA GLU A 250 27.86 -17.41 20.16
C GLU A 250 28.30 -18.60 19.32
N THR A 251 28.46 -18.37 18.02
CA THR A 251 28.99 -19.31 17.04
C THR A 251 29.80 -18.53 16.00
N GLU A 252 30.54 -19.25 15.16
CA GLU A 252 31.31 -18.67 14.06
C GLU A 252 30.80 -19.20 12.73
N VAL A 253 30.63 -18.32 11.75
CA VAL A 253 30.23 -18.64 10.36
C VAL A 253 31.18 -17.89 9.43
N ASP A 254 31.91 -18.61 8.59
CA ASP A 254 32.89 -18.04 7.65
C ASP A 254 33.85 -17.01 8.28
N GLY A 255 34.41 -17.33 9.46
CA GLY A 255 35.31 -16.43 10.18
C GLY A 255 34.64 -15.23 10.85
N ARG A 256 33.31 -15.10 10.75
CA ARG A 256 32.51 -14.04 11.38
C ARG A 256 31.89 -14.54 12.67
N ARG A 257 31.93 -13.70 13.70
CA ARG A 257 31.26 -14.00 14.98
C ARG A 257 29.77 -13.70 14.87
N VAL A 258 28.96 -14.70 15.17
CA VAL A 258 27.51 -14.66 15.11
C VAL A 258 26.94 -14.97 16.49
N LEU A 259 26.10 -14.09 16.99
CA LEU A 259 25.35 -14.28 18.22
C LEU A 259 23.91 -14.65 17.86
N LEU A 260 23.53 -15.89 18.13
CA LEU A 260 22.15 -16.33 18.01
C LEU A 260 21.39 -15.92 19.26
N ILE A 261 20.34 -15.13 19.10
CA ILE A 261 19.53 -14.60 20.18
C ILE A 261 18.15 -15.21 20.11
N ARG A 262 17.74 -15.86 21.20
CA ARG A 262 16.42 -16.47 21.37
C ARG A 262 15.68 -15.79 22.51
N ASP A 263 14.59 -15.10 22.19
CA ASP A 263 13.69 -14.53 23.19
C ASP A 263 12.50 -15.47 23.42
N ALA A 264 12.50 -16.13 24.58
CA ALA A 264 11.45 -17.06 24.95
C ALA A 264 10.09 -16.38 25.22
N ARG A 265 10.05 -15.06 25.49
CA ARG A 265 8.78 -14.33 25.72
C ARG A 265 8.00 -14.11 24.44
N TYR A 266 8.71 -13.85 23.34
CA TYR A 266 8.09 -13.50 22.06
C TYR A 266 8.24 -14.62 21.01
N HIS A 267 8.79 -15.77 21.39
CA HIS A 267 9.16 -16.85 20.47
C HIS A 267 10.02 -16.37 19.29
N LYS A 268 10.79 -15.30 19.50
CA LYS A 268 11.62 -14.67 18.48
C LYS A 268 13.01 -15.28 18.45
N HIS A 269 13.51 -15.50 17.25
CA HIS A 269 14.87 -15.91 16.97
C HIS A 269 15.47 -14.90 16.00
N HIS A 270 16.61 -14.31 16.33
CA HIS A 270 17.37 -13.47 15.40
C HIS A 270 18.86 -13.75 15.53
N ALA A 271 19.61 -13.41 14.49
CA ALA A 271 21.07 -13.53 14.48
C ALA A 271 21.69 -12.14 14.41
N ARG A 272 22.62 -11.87 15.33
CA ARG A 272 23.47 -10.69 15.28
C ARG A 272 24.86 -11.07 14.79
N VAL A 273 25.38 -10.36 13.81
CA VAL A 273 26.68 -10.60 13.20
C VAL A 273 27.54 -9.38 13.41
N ARG A 274 28.77 -9.60 13.88
CA ARG A 274 29.79 -8.54 13.83
C ARG A 274 30.40 -8.55 12.43
N TRP A 275 29.96 -7.60 11.60
CA TRP A 275 30.35 -7.57 10.20
C TRP A 275 31.75 -6.99 10.00
N ASN A 276 32.04 -5.87 10.65
CA ASN A 276 33.37 -5.28 10.69
C ASN A 276 33.67 -4.74 12.10
N SER A 277 34.71 -3.91 12.24
CA SER A 277 35.11 -3.38 13.54
C SER A 277 34.04 -2.50 14.21
N PHE A 278 33.14 -1.88 13.42
CA PHE A 278 32.19 -0.86 13.86
C PHE A 278 30.74 -1.08 13.40
N THR A 279 30.52 -1.96 12.41
CA THR A 279 29.21 -2.29 11.84
C THR A 279 28.73 -3.64 12.37
N TYR A 280 27.49 -3.63 12.86
CA TYR A 280 26.77 -4.79 13.35
C TYR A 280 25.53 -5.02 12.49
N VAL A 281 25.16 -6.28 12.32
CA VAL A 281 24.06 -6.67 11.43
C VAL A 281 23.12 -7.57 12.20
N ASP A 282 21.85 -7.18 12.25
CA ASP A 282 20.78 -7.99 12.79
C ASP A 282 19.95 -8.59 11.65
N VAL A 283 19.84 -9.91 11.62
CA VAL A 283 18.96 -10.67 10.72
C VAL A 283 17.76 -11.11 11.55
N GLU A 284 16.62 -10.44 11.35
CA GLU A 284 15.38 -10.69 12.08
C GLU A 284 14.29 -11.17 11.11
N PRO A 285 13.76 -12.41 11.28
CA PRO A 285 12.53 -12.83 10.63
C PRO A 285 11.33 -12.09 11.25
N ASP A 286 10.33 -11.78 10.43
CA ASP A 286 9.14 -11.05 10.88
C ASP A 286 8.51 -11.70 12.14
N PRO A 287 8.23 -10.93 13.21
CA PRO A 287 7.44 -11.40 14.35
C PRO A 287 6.16 -12.15 14.01
N LEU A 288 5.56 -11.92 12.85
CA LEU A 288 4.30 -12.52 12.41
C LEU A 288 4.46 -13.92 11.80
N LEU A 289 5.70 -14.39 11.61
CA LEU A 289 5.99 -15.76 11.19
C LEU A 289 5.65 -16.75 12.29
N TRP A 290 4.56 -17.51 12.11
CA TRP A 290 4.16 -18.59 13.00
C TRP A 290 5.07 -19.82 12.93
N THR A 291 5.87 -19.92 11.86
CA THR A 291 6.92 -20.92 11.72
C THR A 291 8.20 -20.41 12.39
N PRO A 292 8.62 -21.02 13.51
CA PRO A 292 9.85 -20.61 14.16
C PRO A 292 11.03 -20.88 13.23
N VAL A 293 11.69 -19.82 12.76
CA VAL A 293 12.96 -19.94 12.04
C VAL A 293 13.98 -20.52 13.01
N THR A 294 14.58 -21.64 12.61
CA THR A 294 15.56 -22.33 13.45
C THR A 294 16.88 -21.59 13.48
N GLY A 295 17.69 -21.81 14.53
CA GLY A 295 19.04 -21.26 14.59
C GLY A 295 19.90 -21.67 13.39
N HIS A 296 19.71 -22.88 12.85
CA HIS A 296 20.46 -23.35 11.68
C HIS A 296 20.07 -22.60 10.40
N GLU A 297 18.78 -22.32 10.21
CA GLU A 297 18.32 -21.50 9.08
C GLU A 297 18.84 -20.06 9.17
N LEU A 298 18.86 -19.46 10.36
CA LEU A 298 19.45 -18.14 10.57
C LEU A 298 20.94 -18.11 10.23
N LEU A 299 21.69 -19.14 10.58
CA LEU A 299 23.11 -19.23 10.21
C LEU A 299 23.30 -19.35 8.69
N GLY A 300 22.43 -20.12 8.02
CA GLY A 300 22.44 -20.20 6.55
C GLY A 300 22.13 -18.85 5.89
N LEU A 301 21.21 -18.08 6.44
CA LEU A 301 20.91 -16.72 5.96
C LEU A 301 22.09 -15.77 6.19
N VAL A 302 22.77 -15.87 7.33
CA VAL A 302 23.98 -15.08 7.61
C VAL A 302 25.12 -15.42 6.64
N ASP A 303 25.29 -16.69 6.29
CA ASP A 303 26.30 -17.15 5.32
C ASP A 303 26.03 -16.60 3.91
N ALA A 304 24.74 -16.45 3.56
CA ALA A 304 24.29 -15.86 2.30
C ALA A 304 24.36 -14.31 2.25
N LEU A 305 24.78 -13.64 3.34
CA LEU A 305 24.96 -12.19 3.33
C LEU A 305 26.27 -11.79 2.63
N HIS A 306 26.19 -10.75 1.81
CA HIS A 306 27.34 -10.13 1.17
C HIS A 306 27.17 -8.59 1.10
N PRO A 307 28.26 -7.81 1.00
CA PRO A 307 28.15 -6.37 0.85
C PRO A 307 27.53 -6.00 -0.51
N ALA A 308 26.85 -4.86 -0.54
CA ALA A 308 26.40 -4.23 -1.77
C ALA A 308 27.60 -3.56 -2.49
N ASP A 309 28.42 -4.38 -3.15
CA ASP A 309 29.44 -3.88 -4.07
C ASP A 309 28.80 -3.19 -5.29
N GLY A 310 29.56 -2.46 -6.11
CA GLY A 310 29.07 -1.50 -7.13
C GLY A 310 27.73 -1.82 -7.83
N ASP A 311 27.59 -3.01 -8.43
CA ASP A 311 26.40 -3.44 -9.18
C ASP A 311 25.21 -3.86 -8.27
N GLY A 312 25.45 -4.04 -6.97
CA GLY A 312 24.47 -4.44 -5.97
C GLY A 312 23.42 -3.37 -5.70
N ALA A 313 23.76 -2.08 -5.85
CA ALA A 313 22.80 -0.98 -5.70
C ALA A 313 21.73 -1.00 -6.79
N GLU A 314 22.14 -1.20 -8.05
CA GLU A 314 21.22 -1.32 -9.19
C GLU A 314 20.40 -2.60 -9.08
N THR A 315 21.04 -3.73 -8.79
CA THR A 315 20.36 -5.02 -8.62
C THR A 315 19.29 -4.97 -7.52
N LEU A 316 19.61 -4.36 -6.37
CA LEU A 316 18.66 -4.16 -5.27
C LEU A 316 17.48 -3.29 -5.69
N ALA A 317 17.75 -2.19 -6.40
CA ALA A 317 16.71 -1.30 -6.90
C ALA A 317 15.81 -1.99 -7.93
N GLU A 318 16.36 -2.83 -8.81
CA GLU A 318 15.58 -3.63 -9.77
C GLU A 318 14.67 -4.64 -9.06
N GLN A 319 15.18 -5.33 -8.03
CA GLN A 319 14.38 -6.28 -7.25
C GLN A 319 13.20 -5.57 -6.56
N ILE A 320 13.46 -4.45 -5.88
CA ILE A 320 12.43 -3.68 -5.15
C ILE A 320 11.34 -3.15 -6.09
N ILE A 321 11.71 -2.69 -7.29
CA ILE A 321 10.76 -2.08 -8.24
C ILE A 321 10.11 -3.10 -9.18
N GLY A 322 10.65 -4.32 -9.26
CA GLY A 322 10.12 -5.42 -10.07
C GLY A 322 10.60 -5.41 -11.53
N GLY A 323 11.85 -5.00 -11.77
CA GLY A 323 12.53 -5.16 -13.05
C GLY A 323 13.33 -3.94 -13.51
N PRO A 324 14.21 -4.13 -14.51
CA PRO A 324 14.97 -3.05 -15.13
C PRO A 324 14.00 -2.05 -15.77
N ARG A 325 14.28 -0.76 -15.65
CA ARG A 325 13.50 0.23 -16.41
C ARG A 325 13.86 0.19 -17.90
N PRO A 326 12.90 0.51 -18.79
CA PRO A 326 13.17 0.76 -20.20
C PRO A 326 14.11 1.96 -20.41
#